data_AF-A0A961G883-F1
#
_entry.id   AF-A0A961G883-F1
#
_cell.length_a   1.000
_cell.length_b   1.000
_cell.length_c   1.000
_cell.angle_alpha   90.00
_cell.angle_beta   90.00
_cell.angle_gamma   90.00
#
_symmetry.space_group_name_H-M   'P 1'
#
loop_
_entity.id
_entity.type
_entity.pdbx_description
1 polymer ?
#
loop_
_entity_poly.entity_id
_entity_poly.type
_entity_poly.pdbx_seq_one_letter_code
_entity_poly.pdbx_strand_id
1 'polypeptide(L)'
;MALPADDRPIDPSPVHTDDLPATPLRDRNIPATAWVEAPDALLALGDEIGTGPAVYKRRIGPWLLWRAGPARGARAAYLAIDAADLSTQWRFDLAPDGSGTGTGPSGAHHERFRTWKEDLRDHGTAE
;
A
#
# COMPACT_ATOMS: atom_id res chain seq x y z
N MET A 1 6.57 13.33 -20.70
CA MET A 1 5.49 12.32 -20.66
C MET A 1 5.77 11.45 -19.44
N ALA A 2 4.84 11.32 -18.48
CA ALA A 2 5.10 10.54 -17.26
C ALA A 2 4.83 9.05 -17.54
N LEU A 3 5.80 8.17 -17.24
CA LEU A 3 5.65 6.73 -17.41
C LEU A 3 4.48 6.20 -16.53
N PRO A 4 3.67 5.26 -17.04
CA PRO A 4 2.65 4.61 -16.24
C PRO A 4 3.29 3.95 -15.00
N ALA A 5 2.56 3.92 -13.88
CA ALA A 5 3.12 3.49 -12.59
C ALA A 5 3.70 2.06 -12.59
N ASP A 6 3.29 1.21 -13.53
CA ASP A 6 3.76 -0.16 -13.68
C ASP A 6 5.08 -0.27 -14.47
N ASP A 7 5.40 0.74 -15.29
CA ASP A 7 6.53 0.74 -16.23
C ASP A 7 7.79 1.40 -15.64
N ARG A 8 7.71 1.86 -14.38
CA ARG A 8 8.81 2.54 -13.71
C ARG A 8 9.84 1.53 -13.21
N PRO A 9 11.15 1.88 -13.28
CA PRO A 9 12.18 1.03 -12.73
C PRO A 9 11.94 0.76 -11.25
N ILE A 10 12.12 -0.51 -10.86
CA ILE A 10 12.12 -0.92 -9.47
C ILE A 10 13.45 -0.48 -8.86
N ASP A 11 13.39 0.22 -7.72
CA ASP A 11 14.54 0.61 -6.94
C ASP A 11 14.62 -0.27 -5.69
N PRO A 12 15.50 -1.29 -5.67
CA PRO A 12 15.65 -2.18 -4.53
C PRO A 12 16.56 -1.60 -3.43
N SER A 13 16.95 -0.33 -3.50
CA SER A 13 17.85 0.27 -2.50
C SER A 13 17.18 0.27 -1.12
N PRO A 14 17.86 -0.18 -0.06
CA PRO A 14 17.32 -0.18 1.29
C PRO A 14 16.82 1.21 1.70
N VAL A 15 15.59 1.29 2.20
CA VAL A 15 14.95 2.52 2.68
C VAL A 15 14.34 2.29 4.05
N HIS A 16 14.50 3.27 4.93
CA HIS A 16 13.88 3.28 6.25
C HIS A 16 12.52 3.97 6.22
N THR A 17 11.71 3.74 7.25
CA THR A 17 10.37 4.31 7.37
C THR A 17 10.36 5.84 7.27
N ASP A 18 11.35 6.52 7.86
CA ASP A 18 11.49 7.98 7.84
C ASP A 18 11.89 8.53 6.45
N ASP A 19 12.61 7.74 5.66
CA ASP A 19 13.05 8.09 4.30
C ASP A 19 11.96 7.84 3.23
N LEU A 20 10.85 7.18 3.59
CA LEU A 20 9.74 6.96 2.67
C LEU A 20 9.04 8.29 2.35
N PRO A 21 8.97 8.69 1.07
CA PRO A 21 8.49 10.02 0.72
C PRO A 21 6.98 10.12 0.93
N ALA A 22 6.53 11.28 1.40
CA ALA A 22 5.11 11.56 1.60
C ALA A 22 4.31 11.54 0.29
N THR A 23 4.95 11.88 -0.84
CA THR A 23 4.31 11.96 -2.15
C THR A 23 4.62 10.72 -3.00
N PRO A 24 3.74 10.37 -3.97
CA PRO A 24 4.02 9.28 -4.90
C PRO A 24 5.29 9.56 -5.70
N LEU A 25 6.26 8.64 -5.66
CA LEU A 25 7.42 8.72 -6.54
C LEU A 25 6.95 8.60 -7.98
N ARG A 26 7.41 9.49 -8.86
CA ARG A 26 7.04 9.46 -10.29
C ARG A 26 8.05 8.71 -11.14
N ASP A 27 9.25 8.52 -10.63
CA ASP A 27 10.42 8.09 -11.40
C ASP A 27 10.84 6.65 -11.10
N ARG A 28 10.43 6.10 -9.94
CA ARG A 28 10.77 4.74 -9.51
C ARG A 28 9.68 4.13 -8.64
N ASN A 29 9.68 2.81 -8.51
CA ASN A 29 8.87 2.06 -7.55
C ASN A 29 9.76 1.45 -6.47
N ILE A 30 9.42 1.65 -5.20
CA ILE A 30 10.10 1.00 -4.07
C ILE A 30 9.34 -0.31 -3.78
N PRO A 31 9.95 -1.49 -3.95
CA PRO A 31 9.33 -2.75 -3.57
C PRO A 31 9.34 -2.89 -2.04
N ALA A 32 8.41 -3.65 -1.48
CA ALA A 32 8.32 -3.92 -0.05
C ALA A 32 9.62 -4.53 0.51
N THR A 33 10.30 -5.33 -0.29
CA THR A 33 11.60 -5.93 0.04
C THR A 33 12.73 -4.91 0.20
N ALA A 34 12.57 -3.68 -0.28
CA ALA A 34 13.52 -2.59 -0.07
C ALA A 34 13.29 -1.83 1.24
N TRP A 35 12.10 -1.93 1.84
CA TRP A 35 11.83 -1.29 3.12
C TRP A 35 12.38 -2.17 4.26
N VAL A 36 13.34 -1.63 5.00
CA VAL A 36 14.11 -2.40 5.99
C VAL A 36 13.23 -2.88 7.14
N GLU A 37 12.29 -2.05 7.60
CA GLU A 37 11.35 -2.40 8.67
C GLU A 37 10.06 -3.08 8.15
N ALA A 38 9.99 -3.49 6.89
CA ALA A 38 8.78 -4.08 6.33
C ALA A 38 8.29 -5.31 7.13
N PRO A 39 7.03 -5.32 7.59
CA PRO A 39 6.49 -6.47 8.30
C PRO A 39 6.29 -7.66 7.36
N ASP A 40 6.42 -8.89 7.88
CA ASP A 40 6.24 -10.13 7.10
C ASP A 40 4.91 -10.19 6.35
N ALA A 41 3.84 -9.64 6.94
CA ALA A 41 2.52 -9.56 6.29
C ALA A 41 2.56 -8.78 4.96
N LEU A 42 3.38 -7.73 4.88
CA LEU A 42 3.58 -6.98 3.65
C LEU A 42 4.42 -7.76 2.63
N LEU A 43 5.46 -8.44 3.10
CA LEU A 43 6.36 -9.23 2.25
C LEU A 43 5.62 -10.44 1.64
N ALA A 44 4.72 -11.07 2.40
CA ALA A 44 3.89 -12.18 1.95
C ALA A 44 2.72 -11.75 1.04
N LEU A 45 2.30 -10.48 1.09
CA LEU A 45 1.09 -10.00 0.42
C LEU A 45 1.05 -10.32 -1.09
N GLY A 46 2.20 -10.19 -1.76
CA GLY A 46 2.32 -10.53 -3.18
C GLY A 46 2.08 -12.00 -3.46
N ASP A 47 2.71 -12.87 -2.67
CA ASP A 47 2.64 -14.32 -2.78
C ASP A 47 1.22 -14.84 -2.50
N GLU A 48 0.55 -14.31 -1.48
CA GLU A 48 -0.83 -14.66 -1.11
C GLU A 48 -1.85 -14.48 -2.25
N ILE A 49 -1.62 -13.48 -3.11
CA ILE A 49 -2.51 -13.19 -4.24
C ILE A 49 -1.95 -13.67 -5.59
N GLY A 50 -0.79 -14.34 -5.58
CA GLY A 50 -0.13 -14.87 -6.78
C GLY A 50 0.45 -13.78 -7.69
N THR A 51 0.92 -12.68 -7.11
CA THR A 51 1.48 -11.53 -7.84
C THR A 51 2.89 -11.18 -7.37
N GLY A 52 3.54 -10.22 -8.04
CA GLY A 52 4.84 -9.71 -7.63
C GLY A 52 4.82 -8.98 -6.27
N PRO A 53 6.00 -8.59 -5.75
CA PRO A 53 6.12 -7.93 -4.46
C PRO A 53 5.28 -6.66 -4.41
N ALA A 54 4.76 -6.35 -3.22
CA ALA A 54 4.03 -5.11 -3.01
C ALA A 54 4.94 -3.90 -3.30
N VAL A 55 4.39 -2.85 -3.90
CA VAL A 55 5.12 -1.60 -4.20
C VAL A 55 4.54 -0.44 -3.41
N TYR A 56 5.42 0.42 -2.90
CA TYR A 56 5.04 1.63 -2.21
C TYR A 56 4.26 2.56 -3.15
N LYS A 57 3.17 3.14 -2.66
CA LYS A 57 2.36 4.09 -3.44
C LYS A 57 2.52 5.52 -2.98
N ARG A 58 2.26 5.76 -1.69
CA ARG A 58 2.28 7.09 -1.07
C ARG A 58 2.00 6.97 0.42
N ARG A 59 2.15 8.09 1.11
CA ARG A 59 1.69 8.27 2.49
C ARG A 59 0.27 8.86 2.52
N ILE A 60 -0.53 8.48 3.51
CA ILE A 60 -1.85 9.06 3.81
C ILE A 60 -1.88 9.33 5.31
N GLY A 61 -1.59 10.57 5.74
CA GLY A 61 -1.41 10.84 7.18
C GLY A 61 -0.26 10.01 7.77
N PRO A 62 -0.47 9.21 8.83
CA PRO A 62 0.55 8.32 9.36
C PRO A 62 0.73 7.03 8.53
N TRP A 63 -0.22 6.71 7.64
CA TRP A 63 -0.27 5.43 6.95
C TRP A 63 0.64 5.37 5.72
N LEU A 64 1.47 4.33 5.64
CA LEU A 64 2.24 3.94 4.47
C LEU A 64 1.40 3.01 3.59
N LEU A 65 1.03 3.46 2.40
CA LEU A 65 0.18 2.68 1.49
C LEU A 65 1.02 1.88 0.50
N TRP A 66 0.82 0.56 0.52
CA TRP A 66 1.42 -0.42 -0.37
C TRP A 66 0.38 -1.09 -1.25
N ARG A 67 0.81 -1.63 -2.39
CA ARG A 67 -0.04 -2.41 -3.30
C ARG A 67 0.70 -3.61 -3.87
N ALA A 68 0.15 -4.81 -3.68
CA ALA A 68 0.49 -5.98 -4.47
C ALA A 68 -0.47 -6.13 -5.66
N GLY A 69 0.05 -6.59 -6.80
CA GLY A 69 -0.73 -6.78 -8.03
C GLY A 69 -0.91 -5.52 -8.90
N PRO A 70 -1.56 -5.69 -10.07
CA PRO A 70 -1.70 -4.63 -11.07
C PRO A 70 -2.68 -3.53 -10.66
N ALA A 71 -2.65 -2.41 -11.38
CA ALA A 71 -3.53 -1.27 -11.08
C ALA A 71 -5.01 -1.52 -11.42
N ARG A 72 -5.30 -2.38 -12.40
CA ARG A 72 -6.63 -2.62 -12.98
C ARG A 72 -6.70 -4.01 -13.60
N GLY A 73 -7.92 -4.54 -13.71
CA GLY A 73 -8.24 -5.73 -14.52
C GLY A 73 -7.75 -7.07 -13.95
N ALA A 74 -7.19 -7.07 -12.74
CA ALA A 74 -6.77 -8.27 -12.04
C ALA A 74 -6.83 -8.05 -10.52
N ARG A 75 -6.67 -9.13 -9.77
CA ARG A 75 -6.66 -9.11 -8.31
C ARG A 75 -5.50 -8.24 -7.81
N ALA A 76 -5.78 -7.35 -6.88
CA ALA A 76 -4.77 -6.54 -6.20
C ALA A 76 -5.08 -6.49 -4.71
N ALA A 77 -4.07 -6.33 -3.88
CA ALA A 77 -4.25 -6.12 -2.45
C ALA A 77 -3.51 -4.86 -2.03
N TYR A 78 -4.16 -4.05 -1.22
CA TYR A 78 -3.61 -2.85 -0.61
C TYR A 78 -3.42 -3.11 0.87
N LEU A 79 -2.29 -2.65 1.39
CA LEU A 79 -1.97 -2.70 2.80
C LEU A 79 -1.54 -1.29 3.23
N ALA A 80 -2.23 -0.76 4.23
CA ALA A 80 -1.86 0.47 4.92
C ALA A 80 -1.23 0.09 6.25
N ILE A 81 -0.02 0.56 6.52
CA ILE A 81 0.74 0.26 7.74
C ILE A 81 1.02 1.58 8.44
N ASP A 82 0.78 1.65 9.74
CA ASP A 82 1.10 2.84 10.52
C ASP A 82 2.63 3.03 10.57
N ALA A 83 3.12 4.25 10.34
CA ALA A 83 4.55 4.53 10.32
C ALA A 83 5.19 4.55 11.73
N ALA A 84 4.42 4.73 12.80
CA ALA A 84 4.89 4.72 14.18
C ALA A 84 4.71 3.34 14.85
N ASP A 85 3.69 2.57 14.44
CA ASP A 85 3.45 1.20 14.91
C ASP A 85 3.18 0.23 13.75
N LEU A 86 4.21 -0.50 13.33
CA LEU A 86 4.14 -1.41 12.20
C LEU A 86 3.22 -2.63 12.42
N SER A 87 2.77 -2.87 13.67
CA SER A 87 1.78 -3.90 13.97
C SER A 87 0.35 -3.46 13.64
N THR A 88 0.11 -2.15 13.54
CA THR A 88 -1.18 -1.58 13.17
C THR A 88 -1.28 -1.51 11.63
N GLN A 89 -2.10 -2.40 11.07
CA GLN A 89 -2.21 -2.57 9.62
C GLN A 89 -3.67 -2.75 9.18
N TRP A 90 -4.01 -2.17 8.03
CA TRP A 90 -5.33 -2.28 7.42
C TRP A 90 -5.22 -2.76 5.98
N ARG A 91 -6.00 -3.78 5.62
CA ARG A 91 -5.99 -4.41 4.30
C ARG A 91 -7.24 -4.07 3.52
N PHE A 92 -7.06 -3.87 2.22
CA PHE A 92 -8.15 -3.76 1.25
C PHE A 92 -7.85 -4.61 0.02
N ASP A 93 -8.67 -5.61 -0.25
CA ASP A 93 -8.58 -6.47 -1.42
C ASP A 93 -9.43 -5.91 -2.56
N LEU A 94 -8.90 -5.95 -3.78
CA LEU A 94 -9.56 -5.56 -5.01
C LEU A 94 -9.66 -6.78 -5.93
N ALA A 95 -10.87 -7.09 -6.36
CA ALA A 95 -11.15 -8.16 -7.29
C ALA A 95 -11.03 -7.70 -8.76
N PRO A 96 -10.87 -8.63 -9.72
CA PRO A 96 -10.69 -8.30 -11.14
C PRO A 96 -11.86 -7.50 -11.76
N ASP A 97 -13.07 -7.68 -11.24
CA ASP A 97 -14.29 -6.97 -11.66
C ASP A 97 -14.35 -5.52 -11.13
N GLY A 98 -13.37 -5.11 -10.32
CA GLY A 98 -13.28 -3.77 -9.73
C GLY A 98 -14.04 -3.62 -8.41
N SER A 99 -14.72 -4.67 -7.94
CA SER A 99 -15.23 -4.73 -6.58
C SER A 99 -14.06 -4.81 -5.59
N GLY A 100 -14.26 -4.33 -4.37
CA GLY A 100 -13.25 -4.44 -3.33
C GLY A 100 -13.87 -4.59 -1.96
N THR A 101 -13.03 -4.94 -1.00
CA THR A 101 -13.47 -5.20 0.38
C THR A 101 -12.31 -4.96 1.33
N GLY A 102 -12.58 -4.33 2.47
CA GLY A 102 -11.57 -4.10 3.48
C GLY A 102 -12.13 -3.40 4.71
N THR A 103 -11.46 -3.57 5.84
CA THR A 103 -11.78 -2.86 7.08
C THR A 103 -10.85 -1.67 7.23
N GLY A 104 -11.41 -0.52 7.60
CA GLY A 104 -10.66 0.69 7.91
C GLY A 104 -10.38 0.85 9.40
N PRO A 105 -9.49 1.78 9.79
CA PRO A 105 -9.19 2.12 11.19
C PRO A 105 -10.39 2.51 12.05
N SER A 106 -11.51 2.96 11.48
CA SER A 106 -12.74 3.17 12.25
C SER A 106 -13.44 1.87 12.69
N GLY A 107 -12.98 0.71 12.20
CA GLY A 107 -13.65 -0.57 12.32
C GLY A 107 -14.76 -0.78 11.28
N ALA A 108 -15.04 0.21 10.43
CA ALA A 108 -16.04 0.09 9.38
C ALA A 108 -15.56 -0.82 8.24
N HIS A 109 -16.50 -1.59 7.69
CA HIS A 109 -16.28 -2.35 6.46
C HIS A 109 -16.54 -1.48 5.24
N HIS A 110 -15.64 -1.51 4.26
CA HIS A 110 -15.73 -0.73 3.04
C HIS A 110 -15.70 -1.61 1.80
N GLU A 111 -16.63 -1.38 0.88
CA GLU A 111 -16.67 -2.04 -0.44
C GLU A 111 -15.96 -1.20 -1.52
N ARG A 112 -15.66 0.07 -1.22
CA ARG A 112 -15.06 1.02 -2.15
C ARG A 112 -13.69 1.46 -1.67
N PHE A 113 -12.69 1.34 -2.54
CA PHE A 113 -11.33 1.79 -2.24
C PHE A 113 -11.25 3.29 -1.88
N ARG A 114 -12.16 4.11 -2.43
CA ARG A 114 -12.21 5.53 -2.10
C ARG A 114 -12.59 5.78 -0.65
N THR A 115 -13.65 5.13 -0.17
CA THR A 115 -14.17 5.32 1.19
C THR A 115 -13.18 4.76 2.22
N TRP A 116 -12.54 3.63 1.91
CA TRP A 116 -11.49 3.09 2.76
C TRP A 116 -10.29 4.05 2.93
N LYS A 117 -9.87 4.73 1.85
CA LYS A 117 -8.83 5.78 1.95
C LYS A 117 -9.26 7.05 2.67
N GLU A 118 -10.56 7.36 2.64
CA GLU A 118 -11.12 8.48 3.40
C GLU A 118 -11.08 8.14 4.89
N ASP A 119 -11.45 6.91 5.27
CA ASP A 119 -11.35 6.38 6.64
C ASP A 119 -9.91 6.42 7.17
N LEU A 120 -8.95 5.92 6.38
CA LEU A 120 -7.51 6.04 6.71
C LEU A 120 -7.09 7.49 6.98
N ARG A 121 -7.60 8.44 6.20
CA ARG A 121 -7.22 9.86 6.36
C ARG A 121 -7.81 10.44 7.64
N ASP A 122 -9.07 10.14 7.93
CA ASP A 122 -9.79 10.69 9.08
C ASP A 122 -9.32 10.09 10.42
N HIS A 123 -8.88 8.83 10.42
CA HIS A 123 -8.43 8.11 11.61
C HIS A 123 -6.91 7.89 11.67
N GLY A 124 -6.16 8.70 10.92
CA GLY A 124 -4.71 8.76 11.02
C GLY A 124 -4.29 9.68 12.16
N THR A 125 -4.45 9.24 13.41
CA THR A 125 -4.02 10.02 14.57
C THR A 125 -2.51 9.87 14.76
N ALA A 126 -1.75 10.90 14.38
CA ALA A 126 -0.51 11.18 15.09
C ALA A 126 -0.94 11.97 16.34
N GLU A 127 -1.05 11.31 17.49
CA GLU A 127 -1.07 12.03 18.77
C GLU A 127 0.29 12.71 19.01
#